data_AF-D3Q9Y3-F1
#
_entry.id   AF-D3Q9Y3-F1
#
_cell.length_a   1.000
_cell.length_b   1.000
_cell.length_c   1.000
_cell.angle_alpha   90.00
_cell.angle_beta   90.00
_cell.angle_gamma   90.00
#
_symmetry.space_group_name_H-M   'P 1'
#
loop_
_entity.id
_entity.type
_entity.pdbx_description
1 polymer ?
#
loop_
_entity_poly.entity_id
_entity_poly.type
_entity_poly.pdbx_seq_one_letter_code
_entity_poly.pdbx_strand_id
1 'polypeptide(L)'
;MNDLTADPPSIQSYGGNVNSIGQQIATDIDSRKGDLDATTDGLNTPAAFAGVVDAWSGICKGVSSEVVRAGDGTTLAGGDHDTNEVNQTSGMQNIN
;
A
#
# COMPACT_ATOMS: atom_id res chain seq x y z
N MET A 1 15.94 2.23 -30.62
CA MET A 1 15.20 1.39 -29.67
C MET A 1 15.21 2.15 -28.37
N ASN A 2 14.06 2.67 -27.94
CA ASN A 2 13.95 3.23 -26.59
C ASN A 2 14.03 2.04 -25.65
N ASP A 3 15.12 1.94 -24.91
CA ASP A 3 15.29 0.96 -23.86
C ASP A 3 14.28 1.33 -22.77
N LEU A 4 13.15 0.62 -22.76
CA LEU A 4 12.13 0.66 -21.72
C LEU A 4 12.59 -0.22 -20.55
N THR A 5 13.85 -0.05 -20.14
CA THR A 5 14.38 -0.73 -18.96
C THR A 5 13.73 -0.07 -17.74
N ALA A 6 13.09 -0.89 -16.92
CA ALA A 6 12.52 -0.42 -15.67
C ALA A 6 13.68 -0.05 -14.74
N ASP A 7 13.95 1.25 -14.63
CA ASP A 7 15.02 1.79 -13.79
C ASP A 7 14.75 1.48 -12.30
N PRO A 8 15.70 0.87 -11.56
CA PRO A 8 15.46 0.44 -10.17
C PRO A 8 14.98 1.56 -9.23
N PRO A 9 15.58 2.76 -9.21
CA PRO A 9 15.06 3.91 -8.47
C PRO A 9 13.61 4.27 -8.79
N SER A 10 13.22 4.18 -10.07
CA SER A 10 11.86 4.46 -10.51
C SER A 10 10.86 3.40 -9.98
N ILE A 11 11.24 2.12 -10.01
CA ILE A 11 10.43 1.03 -9.42
C ILE A 11 10.25 1.26 -7.91
N GLN A 12 11.32 1.57 -7.19
CA GLN A 12 11.27 1.87 -5.76
C GLN A 12 10.36 3.08 -5.47
N SER A 13 10.46 4.12 -6.28
CA SER A 13 9.59 5.31 -6.15
C SER A 13 8.12 4.95 -6.35
N TYR A 14 7.77 4.15 -7.36
CA TYR A 14 6.40 3.68 -7.54
C TYR A 14 5.90 2.85 -6.36
N GLY A 15 6.73 1.96 -5.81
CA GLY A 15 6.42 1.21 -4.60
C GLY A 15 6.14 2.11 -3.40
N GLY A 16 6.99 3.11 -3.17
CA GLY A 16 6.80 4.11 -2.12
C GLY A 16 5.51 4.93 -2.28
N ASN A 17 5.17 5.33 -3.51
CA ASN A 17 3.93 6.05 -3.80
C ASN A 17 2.69 5.19 -3.49
N VAL A 18 2.70 3.91 -3.88
CA VAL A 18 1.62 2.97 -3.58
C VAL A 18 1.48 2.75 -2.08
N ASN A 19 2.60 2.58 -1.36
CA ASN A 19 2.59 2.47 0.10
C ASN A 19 1.95 3.71 0.75
N SER A 20 2.34 4.91 0.31
CA SER A 20 1.78 6.18 0.81
C SER A 20 0.26 6.27 0.60
N ILE A 21 -0.25 5.85 -0.57
CA ILE A 21 -1.70 5.77 -0.82
C ILE A 21 -2.38 4.83 0.18
N GLY A 22 -1.80 3.65 0.43
CA GLY A 22 -2.33 2.70 1.42
C GLY A 22 -2.41 3.30 2.83
N GLN A 23 -1.39 4.04 3.25
CA GLN A 23 -1.35 4.74 4.54
C GLN A 23 -2.37 5.89 4.62
N GLN A 24 -2.55 6.65 3.54
CA GLN A 24 -3.56 7.70 3.46
C GLN A 24 -4.97 7.13 3.62
N ILE A 25 -5.27 6.00 2.96
CA ILE A 25 -6.54 5.30 3.13
C ILE A 25 -6.77 4.92 4.60
N ALA A 26 -5.77 4.37 5.29
CA ALA A 26 -5.88 4.03 6.71
C ALA A 26 -6.21 5.25 7.58
N THR A 27 -5.53 6.37 7.33
CA THR A 27 -5.73 7.63 8.05
C THR A 27 -7.13 8.20 7.81
N ASP A 28 -7.60 8.18 6.56
CA ASP A 28 -8.94 8.64 6.19
C ASP A 28 -10.02 7.80 6.86
N ILE A 29 -9.82 6.48 6.98
CA ILE A 29 -10.76 5.59 7.68
C ILE A 29 -10.88 5.98 9.15
N ASP A 30 -9.76 6.11 9.85
CA ASP A 30 -9.76 6.41 11.28
C ASP A 30 -10.31 7.81 11.58
N SER A 31 -10.16 8.77 10.66
CA SER A 31 -10.74 10.11 10.79
C SER A 31 -12.26 10.16 10.57
N ARG A 32 -12.80 9.32 9.66
CA ARG A 32 -14.22 9.35 9.28
C ARG A 32 -15.09 8.30 9.97
N LYS A 33 -14.53 7.35 10.72
CA LYS A 33 -15.32 6.31 11.40
C LYS A 33 -16.39 6.90 12.35
N GLY A 34 -16.11 8.06 12.94
CA GLY A 34 -17.06 8.76 13.82
C GLY A 34 -18.24 9.37 13.06
N ASP A 35 -18.07 9.71 11.77
CA ASP A 35 -19.16 10.25 10.93
C ASP A 35 -20.23 9.20 10.62
N LEU A 36 -19.88 7.92 10.79
CA LEU A 36 -20.77 6.77 10.57
C LEU A 36 -21.34 6.23 11.89
N ASP A 37 -20.98 6.81 13.04
CA ASP A 37 -21.55 6.44 14.32
C ASP A 37 -23.00 6.92 14.40
N ALA A 38 -23.92 5.96 14.30
CA ALA A 38 -25.36 6.20 14.36
C ALA A 38 -25.94 5.92 15.76
N THR A 39 -25.09 5.79 16.77
CA THR A 39 -25.52 5.60 18.15
C THR A 39 -25.76 6.96 18.81
N THR A 40 -26.88 7.07 19.51
CA THR A 40 -27.19 8.22 20.36
C THR A 40 -27.48 7.69 21.75
N ASP A 41 -26.78 8.21 22.74
CA ASP A 41 -26.96 7.82 24.13
C ASP A 41 -28.43 7.91 24.55
N GLY A 42 -28.95 6.81 25.11
CA GLY A 42 -30.32 6.71 25.60
C GLY A 42 -31.37 6.36 24.54
N LEU A 43 -30.99 6.16 23.27
CA LEU A 43 -31.89 5.69 22.21
C LEU A 43 -31.54 4.26 21.76
N ASN A 44 -32.54 3.49 21.37
CA ASN A 44 -32.34 2.18 20.76
C ASN A 44 -31.94 2.33 19.28
N THR A 45 -30.67 2.07 18.98
CA THR A 45 -30.17 1.97 17.59
C THR A 45 -30.40 0.56 17.03
N PRO A 46 -30.95 0.40 15.83
CA PRO A 46 -31.07 -0.91 15.17
C PRO A 46 -29.70 -1.59 14.99
N ALA A 47 -29.63 -2.91 15.20
CA ALA A 47 -28.38 -3.67 15.15
C ALA A 47 -27.60 -3.52 13.82
N ALA A 48 -28.31 -3.40 12.70
CA ALA A 48 -27.68 -3.16 11.39
C ALA A 48 -26.94 -1.81 11.31
N PHE A 49 -27.41 -0.80 12.03
CA PHE A 49 -26.75 0.50 12.13
C PHE A 49 -25.63 0.50 13.17
N ALA A 50 -25.79 -0.23 14.28
CA ALA A 50 -24.75 -0.34 15.31
C ALA A 50 -23.45 -0.98 14.79
N GLY A 51 -23.54 -1.92 13.83
CA GLY A 51 -22.38 -2.60 13.26
C GLY A 51 -21.79 -1.94 12.00
N VAL A 52 -22.37 -0.83 11.51
CA VAL A 52 -21.98 -0.27 10.20
C VAL A 52 -20.57 0.29 10.21
N VAL A 53 -20.16 0.93 11.32
CA VAL A 53 -18.82 1.51 11.50
C VAL A 53 -17.75 0.42 11.46
N ASP A 54 -17.97 -0.68 12.18
CA ASP A 54 -17.04 -1.80 12.26
C ASP A 54 -16.93 -2.52 10.91
N ALA A 55 -18.06 -2.77 10.25
CA ALA A 55 -18.08 -3.42 8.94
C ALA A 55 -17.35 -2.57 7.88
N TRP A 56 -17.67 -1.27 7.80
CA TRP A 56 -17.02 -0.36 6.86
C TRP A 56 -15.52 -0.22 7.15
N SER A 57 -15.14 0.06 8.41
CA SER A 57 -13.75 0.27 8.77
C SER A 57 -12.91 -0.99 8.58
N GLY A 58 -13.46 -2.18 8.89
CA GLY A 58 -12.81 -3.45 8.66
C GLY A 58 -12.50 -3.71 7.18
N ILE A 59 -13.49 -3.50 6.29
CA ILE A 59 -13.31 -3.67 4.84
C ILE A 59 -12.25 -2.70 4.32
N CYS A 60 -12.36 -1.42 4.67
CA CYS A 60 -11.44 -0.40 4.17
C CYS A 60 -10.01 -0.59 4.71
N LYS A 61 -9.84 -1.05 5.96
CA LYS A 61 -8.52 -1.39 6.53
C LYS A 61 -7.90 -2.60 5.82
N GLY A 62 -8.71 -3.57 5.41
CA GLY A 62 -8.27 -4.68 4.57
C GLY A 62 -7.71 -4.19 3.23
N VAL A 63 -8.44 -3.31 2.54
CA VAL A 63 -7.99 -2.71 1.28
C VAL A 63 -6.70 -1.91 1.45
N SER A 64 -6.63 -1.05 2.47
CA SER A 64 -5.42 -0.30 2.81
C SER A 64 -4.21 -1.22 3.01
N SER A 65 -4.38 -2.31 3.76
CA SER A 65 -3.31 -3.27 4.03
C SER A 65 -2.79 -3.95 2.75
N GLU A 66 -3.70 -4.31 1.84
CA GLU A 66 -3.33 -4.90 0.55
C GLU A 66 -2.56 -3.92 -0.34
N VAL A 67 -2.97 -2.65 -0.36
CA VAL A 67 -2.26 -1.58 -1.09
C VAL A 67 -0.86 -1.37 -0.53
N VAL A 68 -0.71 -1.29 0.80
CA VAL A 68 0.60 -1.18 1.46
C VAL A 68 1.50 -2.36 1.06
N ARG A 69 0.97 -3.59 1.15
CA ARG A 69 1.71 -4.81 0.79
C ARG A 69 2.18 -4.81 -0.67
N ALA A 70 1.35 -4.32 -1.59
CA ALA A 70 1.74 -4.17 -2.99
C ALA A 70 2.85 -3.13 -3.19
N GLY A 71 2.79 -2.01 -2.46
CA GLY A 71 3.84 -0.99 -2.45
C GLY A 71 5.18 -1.52 -1.92
N ASP A 72 5.14 -2.28 -0.83
CA ASP A 72 6.33 -2.92 -0.24
C ASP A 72 6.96 -3.93 -1.21
N GLY A 73 6.14 -4.79 -1.82
CA GLY A 73 6.61 -5.76 -2.82
C GLY A 73 7.26 -5.09 -4.03
N THR A 74 6.69 -3.98 -4.50
CA THR A 74 7.25 -3.20 -5.62
C THR A 74 8.57 -2.55 -5.22
N THR A 75 8.66 -2.00 -4.00
CA THR A 75 9.89 -1.39 -3.48
C THR A 75 11.03 -2.41 -3.40
N LEU A 76 10.74 -3.60 -2.87
CA LEU A 76 11.70 -4.72 -2.80
C LEU A 76 12.16 -5.15 -4.20
N ALA A 77 11.24 -5.28 -5.16
CA ALA A 77 11.58 -5.62 -6.53
C ALA A 77 12.56 -4.62 -7.16
N GLY A 78 12.43 -3.32 -6.85
CA GLY A 78 13.39 -2.31 -7.28
C GLY A 78 14.79 -2.50 -6.66
N GLY A 79 14.87 -2.89 -5.38
CA GLY A 79 16.17 -3.22 -4.75
C GLY A 79 16.83 -4.49 -5.29
N ASP A 80 16.02 -5.52 -5.55
CA ASP A 80 16.51 -6.77 -6.15
C ASP A 80 16.98 -6.55 -7.60
N HIS A 81 16.30 -5.67 -8.34
CA HIS A 81 16.71 -5.28 -9.69
C HIS A 81 18.09 -4.59 -9.70
N ASP A 82 18.30 -3.60 -8.82
CA ASP A 82 19.59 -2.92 -8.66
C ASP A 82 20.72 -3.91 -8.31
N THR A 83 20.46 -4.83 -7.38
CA THR A 83 21.41 -5.90 -7.01
C THR A 83 21.77 -6.78 -8.22
N ASN A 84 20.79 -7.13 -9.04
CA ASN A 84 21.01 -7.91 -10.26
C ASN A 84 21.85 -7.14 -11.29
N GLU A 85 21.64 -5.83 -11.48
CA GLU A 85 22.46 -4.99 -12.37
C GLU A 85 23.93 -4.93 -11.94
N VAL A 86 24.20 -4.79 -10.63
CA VAL A 86 25.56 -4.81 -10.06
C VAL A 86 26.25 -6.16 -10.30
N ASN A 87 25.52 -7.26 -10.08
CA ASN A 87 26.05 -8.61 -10.28
C ASN A 87 26.38 -8.90 -11.75
N GLN A 88 25.53 -8.48 -12.68
CA GLN A 88 25.79 -8.64 -14.12
C GLN A 88 27.02 -7.83 -14.54
N THR A 89 27.13 -6.59 -14.09
CA THR A 89 28.28 -5.72 -14.39
C THR A 89 29.59 -6.32 -13.89
N SER A 90 29.61 -6.78 -12.63
CA SER A 90 30.79 -7.40 -12.02
C SER A 90 31.15 -8.74 -12.67
N GLY A 91 30.14 -9.55 -13.02
CA GLY A 91 30.34 -10.80 -13.75
C GLY A 91 30.97 -10.58 -15.12
N MET A 92 30.47 -9.62 -15.90
CA MET A 92 31.02 -9.29 -17.22
C MET A 92 32.48 -8.80 -17.17
N GLN A 93 32.86 -8.08 -16.11
CA GLN A 93 34.24 -7.63 -15.92
C GLN A 93 35.21 -8.77 -15.60
N ASN A 94 34.74 -9.87 -15.03
CA ASN A 94 35.57 -11.03 -14.68
C ASN A 94 35.72 -12.04 -15.84
N ILE A 95 34.98 -11.87 -16.93
CA ILE A 95 34.97 -12.79 -18.09
C ILE A 95 35.66 -12.16 -19.32
N ASN A 96 35.89 -10.83 -19.29
CA ASN A 96 36.64 -10.08 -20.32
C ASN A 96 38.06 -9.76 -19.85
#